data_AF-A0A6S7JEC1-F1
#
_entry.id   AF-A0A6S7JEC1-F1
#
_cell.length_a   1.000
_cell.length_b   1.000
_cell.length_c   1.000
_cell.angle_alpha   90.00
_cell.angle_beta   90.00
_cell.angle_gamma   90.00
#
_symmetry.space_group_name_H-M   'P 1'
#
loop_
_entity.id
_entity.type
_entity.pdbx_description
1 polymer ?
#
loop_
_entity_poly.entity_id
_entity_poly.type
_entity_poly.pdbx_seq_one_letter_code
_entity_poly.pdbx_strand_id
1 'polypeptide(L)'
;MRTFEKAVRAVHIEGRRWQDELDIFLLNYRSTPHCTTGISRKIRNKLPSVERLDPCPETSKTTISEKAINNDSKRKEKMKQYADKRNQAKNINLQIGDYVLVRQRKKNKLSTPFGKTPYRVTEIKETKITATSKDSGNISRNVSVFKQIPNPNFEPQDQIIKDFHGDMPNTELTRRYPTRNRRSPEFYNSSRT
;
A
#
# COMPACT_ATOMS: atom_id res chain seq x y z
N MET A 1 -21.46 11.96 11.32
CA MET A 1 -22.07 10.97 12.24
C MET A 1 -21.37 11.09 13.57
N ARG A 2 -22.08 11.30 14.68
CA ARG A 2 -21.48 11.28 16.02
C ARG A 2 -21.05 9.85 16.31
N THR A 3 -19.93 9.63 17.01
CA THR A 3 -19.58 8.30 17.51
C THR A 3 -20.50 7.94 18.68
N PHE A 4 -20.79 6.66 18.89
CA PHE A 4 -21.68 6.20 19.95
C PHE A 4 -21.30 6.79 21.32
N GLU A 5 -20.01 6.76 21.65
CA GLU A 5 -19.47 7.34 22.88
C GLU A 5 -19.83 8.82 23.06
N LYS A 6 -19.79 9.62 21.99
CA LYS A 6 -20.17 11.04 22.05
C LYS A 6 -21.66 11.23 22.29
N ALA A 7 -22.50 10.36 21.72
CA ALA A 7 -23.95 10.38 21.97
C ALA A 7 -24.26 10.05 23.44
N VAL A 8 -23.64 8.99 23.98
CA VAL A 8 -23.81 8.61 25.39
C VAL A 8 -23.33 9.70 26.35
N ARG A 9 -22.16 10.31 26.08
CA ARG A 9 -21.65 11.43 26.90
C ARG A 9 -22.61 12.63 26.89
N ALA A 10 -23.19 12.97 25.74
CA ALA A 10 -24.18 14.05 25.65
C ALA A 10 -25.44 13.75 26.47
N VAL A 11 -25.98 12.53 26.34
CA VAL A 11 -27.15 12.08 27.11
C VAL A 11 -26.92 12.12 28.61
N HIS A 12 -25.73 11.70 29.04
CA HIS A 12 -25.36 11.71 30.45
C HIS A 12 -25.37 13.14 31.02
N ILE A 13 -24.87 14.12 30.26
CA ILE A 13 -24.91 15.55 30.64
C ILE A 13 -26.34 16.09 30.63
N GLU A 14 -27.17 15.66 29.67
CA GLU A 14 -28.58 16.05 29.56
C GLU A 14 -29.50 15.38 30.61
N GLY A 15 -28.99 14.44 31.41
CA GLY A 15 -29.76 13.72 32.42
C GLY A 15 -30.81 12.76 31.85
N ARG A 16 -30.73 12.42 30.55
CA ARG A 16 -31.65 11.47 29.91
C ARG A 16 -31.20 10.02 30.12
N ARG A 17 -32.12 9.08 29.89
CA ARG A 17 -31.82 7.65 29.93
C ARG A 17 -31.06 7.22 28.65
N TRP A 18 -29.87 6.65 28.81
CA TRP A 18 -28.98 6.32 27.69
C TRP A 18 -29.50 5.22 26.76
N GLN A 19 -30.34 4.31 27.27
CA GLN A 19 -30.95 3.25 26.47
C GLN A 19 -31.86 3.82 25.36
N ASP A 20 -32.57 4.91 25.65
CA ASP A 20 -33.52 5.49 24.70
C ASP A 20 -32.75 6.22 23.57
N GLU A 21 -31.64 6.88 23.89
CA GLU A 21 -30.74 7.44 22.88
C GLU A 21 -30.04 6.36 22.07
N LEU A 22 -29.70 5.21 22.68
CA LEU A 22 -29.08 4.10 21.95
C LEU A 22 -29.99 3.64 20.80
N ASP A 23 -31.29 3.50 21.04
CA ASP A 23 -32.24 3.08 20.01
C ASP A 23 -32.32 4.10 18.87
N ILE A 24 -32.36 5.41 19.19
CA ILE A 24 -32.33 6.51 18.22
C ILE A 24 -31.01 6.49 17.42
N PHE A 25 -29.88 6.34 18.11
CA PHE A 25 -28.56 6.27 17.51
C PHE A 25 -28.45 5.11 16.54
N LEU A 26 -28.89 3.91 16.94
CA LEU A 26 -28.84 2.71 16.11
C LEU A 26 -29.76 2.82 14.89
N LEU A 27 -30.94 3.42 15.03
CA LEU A 27 -31.83 3.70 13.91
C LEU A 27 -31.17 4.62 12.88
N ASN A 28 -30.60 5.73 13.36
CA ASN A 28 -29.87 6.67 12.52
C ASN A 28 -28.64 6.02 11.86
N TYR A 29 -27.89 5.21 12.61
CA TYR A 29 -26.72 4.49 12.10
C TYR A 29 -27.08 3.53 10.97
N ARG A 30 -28.14 2.73 11.14
CA ARG A 30 -28.60 1.77 10.13
C ARG A 30 -29.18 2.47 8.90
N SER A 31 -29.85 3.59 9.09
CA SER A 31 -30.49 4.38 8.03
C SER A 31 -29.51 5.29 7.26
N THR A 32 -28.30 5.53 7.78
CA THR A 32 -27.31 6.38 7.11
C THR A 32 -26.76 5.68 5.85
N PRO A 33 -26.76 6.33 4.68
CA PRO A 33 -26.15 5.78 3.48
C PRO A 33 -24.63 5.65 3.63
N HIS A 34 -24.06 4.55 3.13
CA HIS A 34 -22.62 4.35 3.17
C HIS A 34 -21.89 5.37 2.29
N CYS A 35 -20.79 5.95 2.77
CA CYS A 35 -20.11 7.08 2.13
C CYS A 35 -19.60 6.79 0.71
N THR A 36 -19.42 5.51 0.35
CA THR A 36 -18.99 5.08 -0.99
C THR A 36 -20.16 4.75 -1.90
N THR A 37 -21.05 3.89 -1.42
CA THR A 37 -22.11 3.33 -2.26
C THR A 37 -23.34 4.21 -2.29
N GLY A 38 -23.52 5.11 -1.30
CA GLY A 38 -24.68 5.98 -1.18
C GLY A 38 -25.96 5.25 -0.76
N ILE A 39 -25.87 3.95 -0.45
CA ILE A 39 -27.01 3.11 -0.04
C ILE A 39 -26.89 2.81 1.46
N SER A 40 -28.00 2.93 2.18
CA SER A 40 -28.11 2.55 3.59
C SER A 40 -28.29 1.04 3.75
N ARG A 41 -27.96 0.50 4.93
CA ARG A 41 -28.10 -0.95 5.13
C ARG A 41 -29.59 -1.29 5.23
N LYS A 42 -30.04 -2.33 4.53
CA LYS A 42 -31.40 -2.85 4.71
C LYS A 42 -31.59 -3.29 6.17
N ILE A 43 -32.55 -2.69 6.87
CA ILE A 43 -32.96 -3.11 8.21
C ILE A 43 -33.64 -4.47 8.05
N ARG A 44 -33.01 -5.53 8.57
CA ARG A 44 -33.57 -6.90 8.55
C ARG A 44 -34.46 -7.07 9.77
N ASN A 45 -35.70 -6.59 9.70
CA ASN A 45 -36.75 -6.92 10.64
C ASN A 45 -37.64 -8.04 10.07
N LYS A 46 -38.31 -8.81 10.95
CA LYS A 46 -39.29 -9.84 10.57
C LYS A 46 -40.65 -9.26 10.17
N LEU A 47 -40.77 -7.93 10.19
CA LEU A 47 -41.99 -7.22 9.84
C LEU A 47 -42.11 -7.14 8.31
N PRO A 48 -43.31 -7.31 7.75
CA PRO A 48 -43.57 -6.98 6.36
C PRO A 48 -43.20 -5.51 6.14
N SER A 49 -42.28 -5.24 5.22
CA SER A 49 -41.91 -3.87 4.87
C SER A 49 -43.07 -3.24 4.11
N VAL A 50 -43.72 -2.24 4.68
CA VAL A 50 -44.63 -1.36 3.92
C VAL A 50 -43.74 -0.64 2.91
N GLU A 51 -43.92 -0.92 1.63
CA GLU A 51 -43.33 -0.10 0.58
C GLU A 51 -43.90 1.30 0.77
N ARG A 52 -43.08 2.25 1.22
CA ARG A 52 -43.52 3.63 1.41
C ARG A 52 -44.09 4.12 0.09
N LEU A 53 -45.36 4.51 0.12
CA LEU A 53 -46.07 5.22 -0.95
C LEU A 53 -45.57 6.67 -1.08
N ASP A 54 -44.28 6.91 -0.89
CA ASP A 54 -43.69 8.21 -1.19
C ASP A 54 -43.31 8.20 -2.67
N PRO A 55 -43.70 9.20 -3.48
CA PRO A 55 -43.21 9.37 -4.84
C PRO A 55 -41.74 9.82 -4.80
N CYS A 56 -40.85 8.93 -4.36
CA CYS A 56 -39.45 9.00 -4.73
C CYS A 56 -39.38 8.41 -6.14
N PRO A 57 -38.84 9.12 -7.15
CA PRO A 57 -38.86 8.67 -8.54
C PRO A 57 -38.37 7.23 -8.60
N GLU A 58 -39.19 6.39 -9.22
CA GLU A 58 -39.12 4.93 -9.28
C GLU A 58 -37.75 4.43 -9.77
N THR A 59 -36.73 4.48 -8.91
CA THR A 59 -35.52 3.71 -9.12
C THR A 59 -35.85 2.33 -8.61
N SER A 60 -36.25 1.44 -9.52
CA SER A 60 -36.42 0.01 -9.25
C SER A 60 -35.26 -0.51 -8.38
N LYS A 61 -35.53 -1.46 -7.47
CA LYS A 61 -34.52 -2.03 -6.54
C LYS A 61 -33.21 -2.42 -7.26
N THR A 62 -33.31 -2.81 -8.53
CA THR A 62 -32.22 -3.08 -9.48
C THR A 62 -31.36 -1.85 -9.80
N THR A 63 -31.94 -0.72 -10.20
CA THR A 63 -31.21 0.51 -10.55
C THR A 63 -30.44 1.13 -9.37
N ILE A 64 -31.00 1.03 -8.14
CA ILE A 64 -30.30 1.45 -6.92
C ILE A 64 -29.06 0.59 -6.70
N SER A 65 -29.18 -0.73 -6.85
CA SER A 65 -28.06 -1.68 -6.71
C SER A 65 -26.94 -1.42 -7.72
N GLU A 66 -27.28 -1.17 -8.99
CA GLU A 66 -26.32 -0.85 -10.05
C GLU A 66 -25.52 0.41 -9.76
N LYS A 67 -26.18 1.48 -9.28
CA LYS A 67 -25.50 2.73 -8.92
C LYS A 67 -24.46 2.52 -7.81
N ALA A 68 -24.75 1.69 -6.81
CA ALA A 68 -23.76 1.39 -5.78
C ALA A 68 -22.59 0.55 -6.29
N ILE A 69 -22.84 -0.44 -7.14
CA ILE A 69 -21.78 -1.24 -7.77
C ILE A 69 -20.86 -0.32 -8.57
N ASN A 70 -21.42 0.60 -9.37
CA ASN A 70 -20.68 1.56 -10.17
C ASN A 70 -19.89 2.57 -9.31
N ASN A 71 -20.46 3.04 -8.20
CA ASN A 71 -19.75 3.95 -7.29
C ASN A 71 -18.61 3.24 -6.54
N ASP A 72 -18.82 2.00 -6.13
CA ASP A 72 -17.82 1.17 -5.47
C ASP A 72 -16.66 0.83 -6.41
N SER A 73 -16.95 0.44 -7.66
CA SER A 73 -15.93 0.17 -8.67
C SER A 73 -15.07 1.41 -8.96
N LYS A 74 -15.70 2.57 -9.18
CA LYS A 74 -15.00 3.86 -9.35
C LYS A 74 -14.12 4.21 -8.15
N ARG A 75 -14.62 4.01 -6.92
CA ARG A 75 -13.84 4.33 -5.72
C ARG A 75 -12.69 3.36 -5.50
N LYS A 76 -12.87 2.07 -5.78
CA LYS A 76 -11.80 1.06 -5.77
C LYS A 76 -10.71 1.38 -6.78
N GLU A 77 -11.09 1.78 -7.99
CA GLU A 77 -10.14 2.19 -9.02
C GLU A 77 -9.32 3.42 -8.58
N LYS A 78 -9.98 4.46 -8.07
CA LYS A 78 -9.30 5.65 -7.52
C LYS A 78 -8.36 5.29 -6.36
N MET A 79 -8.81 4.42 -5.45
CA MET A 79 -7.99 3.96 -4.33
C MET A 79 -6.75 3.20 -4.81
N LYS A 80 -6.91 2.33 -5.82
CA LYS A 80 -5.82 1.61 -6.46
C LYS A 80 -4.81 2.57 -7.08
N GLN A 81 -5.26 3.49 -7.94
CA GLN A 81 -4.38 4.49 -8.57
C GLN A 81 -3.63 5.32 -7.54
N TYR A 82 -4.30 5.75 -6.47
CA TYR A 82 -3.65 6.50 -5.39
C TYR A 82 -2.60 5.67 -4.66
N ALA A 83 -2.92 4.43 -4.29
CA ALA A 83 -2.00 3.54 -3.59
C ALA A 83 -0.78 3.20 -4.47
N ASP A 84 -1.00 2.87 -5.74
CA ASP A 84 0.05 2.55 -6.70
C ASP A 84 0.99 3.75 -6.91
N LYS A 85 0.44 4.96 -7.09
CA LYS A 85 1.23 6.19 -7.22
C LYS A 85 2.01 6.51 -5.95
N ARG A 86 1.37 6.41 -4.77
CA ARG A 86 2.00 6.72 -3.48
C ARG A 86 3.13 5.75 -3.15
N ASN A 87 2.95 4.47 -3.46
CA ASN A 87 3.93 3.42 -3.16
C ASN A 87 4.93 3.18 -4.31
N GLN A 88 4.82 3.93 -5.41
CA GLN A 88 5.64 3.73 -6.61
C GLN A 88 5.60 2.27 -7.08
N ALA A 89 4.39 1.70 -7.16
CA ALA A 89 4.20 0.32 -7.58
C ALA A 89 4.82 0.09 -8.97
N LYS A 90 5.57 -1.01 -9.10
CA LYS A 90 6.23 -1.40 -10.36
C LYS A 90 5.67 -2.73 -10.82
N ASN A 91 5.66 -2.92 -12.14
CA ASN A 91 5.35 -4.21 -12.72
C ASN A 91 6.40 -5.25 -12.32
N ILE A 92 5.97 -6.50 -12.33
CA ILE A 92 6.80 -7.65 -11.97
C ILE A 92 7.62 -8.01 -13.20
N ASN A 93 8.95 -7.89 -13.08
CA ASN A 93 9.89 -8.25 -14.15
C ASN A 93 10.53 -9.63 -13.89
N LEU A 94 9.82 -10.52 -13.19
CA LEU A 94 10.28 -11.88 -12.89
C LEU A 94 9.51 -12.87 -13.75
N GLN A 95 10.21 -13.88 -14.24
CA GLN A 95 9.64 -14.97 -15.02
C GLN A 95 9.88 -16.32 -14.33
N ILE A 96 9.10 -17.31 -14.73
CA ILE A 96 9.29 -18.69 -14.26
C ILE A 96 10.66 -19.16 -14.74
N GLY A 97 11.45 -19.72 -13.83
CA GLY A 97 12.82 -20.16 -14.11
C GLY A 97 13.91 -19.20 -13.66
N ASP A 98 13.57 -17.93 -13.35
CA ASP A 98 14.54 -16.96 -12.82
C ASP A 98 15.08 -17.38 -11.45
N TYR A 99 16.31 -16.96 -11.18
CA TYR A 99 16.94 -17.12 -9.87
C TYR A 99 16.72 -15.88 -9.01
N VAL A 100 16.32 -16.10 -7.76
CA VAL A 100 16.01 -15.06 -6.80
C VAL A 100 16.58 -15.37 -5.43
N LEU A 101 16.95 -14.32 -4.68
CA LEU A 101 17.25 -14.38 -3.26
C LEU A 101 16.06 -13.90 -2.44
N VAL A 102 15.90 -14.46 -1.25
CA VAL A 102 14.82 -14.12 -0.32
C VAL A 102 15.30 -13.15 0.74
N ARG A 103 14.54 -12.08 1.01
CA ARG A 103 14.80 -11.16 2.11
C ARG A 103 14.69 -11.89 3.45
N GLN A 104 15.74 -11.81 4.26
CA GLN A 104 15.78 -12.46 5.57
C GLN A 104 15.46 -11.49 6.72
N ARG A 105 15.09 -12.03 7.87
CA ARG A 105 14.92 -11.23 9.10
C ARG A 105 16.31 -10.83 9.61
N LYS A 106 16.47 -9.56 9.97
CA LYS A 106 17.71 -9.06 10.58
C LYS A 106 17.87 -9.68 11.97
N LYS A 107 18.93 -10.46 12.19
CA LYS A 107 19.25 -11.07 13.48
C LYS A 107 20.22 -10.22 14.30
N ASN A 108 21.21 -9.62 13.65
CA ASN A 108 22.23 -8.76 14.25
C ASN A 108 22.61 -7.60 13.31
N LYS A 109 23.49 -6.69 13.77
CA LYS A 109 23.91 -5.51 12.97
C LYS A 109 24.61 -5.90 11.66
N LEU A 110 25.30 -7.04 11.64
CA LEU A 110 26.05 -7.57 10.50
C LEU A 110 25.21 -8.51 9.60
N SER A 111 23.92 -8.69 9.88
CA SER A 111 23.06 -9.55 9.07
C SER A 111 22.84 -8.92 7.70
N THR A 112 23.10 -9.68 6.64
CA THR A 112 22.78 -9.25 5.27
C THR A 112 21.25 -9.13 5.10
N PRO A 113 20.77 -8.24 4.22
CA PRO A 113 19.32 -8.10 3.99
C PRO A 113 18.69 -9.33 3.30
N PHE A 114 19.47 -10.05 2.49
CA PHE A 114 19.03 -11.26 1.78
C PHE A 114 19.79 -12.49 2.26
N GLY A 115 19.12 -13.65 2.19
CA GLY A 115 19.74 -14.96 2.42
C GLY A 115 20.74 -15.30 1.32
N LYS A 116 21.64 -16.26 1.61
CA LYS A 116 22.67 -16.72 0.66
C LYS A 116 22.14 -17.74 -0.34
N THR A 117 21.08 -18.46 0.01
CA THR A 117 20.54 -19.55 -0.79
C THR A 117 19.74 -19.02 -1.99
N PRO A 118 20.13 -19.36 -3.23
CA PRO A 118 19.34 -19.03 -4.41
C PRO A 118 18.11 -19.94 -4.49
N TYR A 119 16.99 -19.36 -4.90
CA TYR A 119 15.75 -20.05 -5.21
C TYR A 119 15.44 -19.87 -6.69
N ARG A 120 14.86 -20.89 -7.31
CA ARG A 120 14.34 -20.83 -8.68
C ARG A 120 12.83 -20.58 -8.63
N VAL A 121 12.36 -19.58 -9.37
CA VAL A 121 10.93 -19.27 -9.45
C VAL A 121 10.21 -20.39 -10.19
N THR A 122 9.18 -20.97 -9.56
CA THR A 122 8.36 -22.05 -10.16
C THR A 122 6.98 -21.57 -10.57
N GLU A 123 6.39 -20.62 -9.85
CA GLU A 123 5.03 -20.15 -10.11
C GLU A 123 4.89 -18.67 -9.73
N ILE A 124 4.16 -17.92 -10.56
CA ILE A 124 3.84 -16.51 -10.34
C ILE A 124 2.31 -16.36 -10.38
N LYS A 125 1.71 -15.96 -9.26
CA LYS A 125 0.28 -15.63 -9.14
C LYS A 125 0.13 -14.18 -8.75
N GLU A 126 -0.19 -13.33 -9.71
CA GLU A 126 -0.27 -11.88 -9.51
C GLU A 126 1.00 -11.37 -8.80
N THR A 127 0.89 -10.87 -7.56
CA THR A 127 2.01 -10.37 -6.75
C THR A 127 2.67 -11.42 -5.87
N LYS A 128 2.15 -12.65 -5.83
CA LYS A 128 2.68 -13.76 -5.04
C LYS A 128 3.56 -14.65 -5.91
N ILE A 129 4.80 -14.83 -5.50
CA ILE A 129 5.77 -15.71 -6.16
C ILE A 129 6.03 -16.92 -5.27
N THR A 130 6.00 -18.09 -5.89
CA THR A 130 6.49 -19.34 -5.32
C THR A 130 7.84 -19.68 -5.95
N ALA A 131 8.83 -19.90 -5.11
CA ALA A 131 10.18 -20.26 -5.53
C ALA A 131 10.69 -21.44 -4.71
N THR A 132 11.56 -22.25 -5.30
CA THR A 132 12.04 -23.50 -4.71
C THR A 132 13.56 -23.53 -4.72
N SER A 133 14.15 -24.06 -3.65
CA SER A 133 15.59 -24.27 -3.55
C SER A 133 15.85 -25.72 -3.16
N LYS A 134 16.96 -26.29 -3.64
CA LYS A 134 17.34 -27.68 -3.32
C LYS A 134 17.57 -27.86 -1.81
N ASP A 135 18.10 -26.84 -1.14
CA ASP A 135 18.54 -26.95 0.25
C ASP A 135 17.47 -26.52 1.27
N SER A 136 16.56 -25.62 0.88
CA SER A 136 15.68 -24.91 1.80
C SER A 136 14.19 -25.07 1.49
N GLY A 137 13.84 -25.94 0.54
CA GLY A 137 12.47 -26.23 0.15
C GLY A 137 11.76 -25.10 -0.58
N ASN A 138 10.43 -25.07 -0.48
CA ASN A 138 9.56 -24.17 -1.24
C ASN A 138 9.13 -22.97 -0.38
N ILE A 139 9.10 -21.77 -0.98
CA ILE A 139 8.66 -20.55 -0.33
C ILE A 139 7.69 -19.77 -1.22
N SER A 140 6.57 -19.31 -0.64
CA SER A 140 5.58 -18.48 -1.33
C SER A 140 5.41 -17.16 -0.58
N ARG A 141 5.77 -16.03 -1.22
CA ARG A 141 5.78 -14.68 -0.63
C ARG A 141 5.41 -13.64 -1.69
N ASN A 142 5.18 -12.39 -1.28
CA ASN A 142 5.03 -11.27 -2.20
C ASN A 142 6.34 -11.00 -2.97
N VAL A 143 6.24 -10.53 -4.22
CA VAL A 143 7.35 -10.14 -5.11
C VAL A 143 8.41 -9.28 -4.42
N SER A 144 7.99 -8.33 -3.57
CA SER A 144 8.88 -7.38 -2.89
C SER A 144 9.90 -8.02 -1.94
N VAL A 145 9.67 -9.28 -1.57
CA VAL A 145 10.56 -10.06 -0.69
C VAL A 145 11.70 -10.69 -1.49
N PHE A 146 11.55 -10.82 -2.81
CA PHE A 146 12.52 -11.45 -3.68
C PHE A 146 13.41 -10.41 -4.36
N LYS A 147 14.67 -10.78 -4.59
CA LYS A 147 15.60 -10.02 -5.42
C LYS A 147 16.15 -10.94 -6.50
N GLN A 148 15.94 -10.57 -7.77
CA GLN A 148 16.50 -11.30 -8.90
C GLN A 148 18.02 -11.27 -8.86
N ILE A 149 18.63 -12.39 -9.24
CA ILE A 149 20.07 -12.54 -9.40
C ILE A 149 20.37 -13.14 -10.77
N PRO A 150 21.55 -12.85 -11.35
CA PRO A 150 22.02 -13.59 -12.52
C PRO A 150 22.11 -15.08 -12.18
N ASN A 151 22.02 -15.92 -13.21
CA ASN A 151 22.09 -17.36 -13.05
C ASN A 151 23.40 -17.73 -12.33
N PRO A 152 23.35 -18.39 -11.16
CA PRO A 152 24.55 -18.73 -10.40
C PRO A 152 25.49 -19.71 -11.12
N ASN A 153 25.03 -20.36 -12.19
CA ASN A 153 25.87 -21.22 -13.04
C ASN A 153 26.52 -20.45 -14.21
N PHE A 154 26.33 -19.13 -14.29
CA PHE A 154 26.98 -18.28 -15.28
C PHE A 154 28.20 -17.64 -14.63
N GLU A 155 29.37 -18.27 -14.79
CA GLU A 155 30.66 -17.64 -14.54
C GLU A 155 30.77 -16.44 -15.51
N PRO A 156 30.94 -15.20 -15.02
CA PRO A 156 31.25 -14.09 -15.91
C PRO A 156 32.61 -14.38 -16.55
N GLN A 157 32.64 -14.49 -17.88
CA GLN A 157 33.91 -14.42 -18.60
C GLN A 157 34.49 -13.04 -18.33
N ASP A 158 35.54 -12.98 -17.52
CA ASP A 158 36.38 -11.81 -17.34
C ASP A 158 36.79 -11.32 -18.74
N GLN A 159 36.13 -10.26 -19.21
CA GLN A 159 36.71 -9.46 -20.27
C GLN A 159 37.93 -8.80 -19.64
N ILE A 160 39.10 -9.41 -19.89
CA ILE A 160 40.42 -8.85 -19.67
C ILE A 160 40.34 -7.38 -20.10
N ILE A 161 40.33 -6.47 -19.14
CA ILE A 161 40.57 -5.06 -19.40
C ILE A 161 42.01 -5.03 -19.88
N LYS A 162 42.20 -5.00 -21.20
CA LYS A 162 43.50 -4.66 -21.77
C LYS A 162 43.79 -3.24 -21.29
N ASP A 163 44.87 -3.09 -20.54
CA ASP A 163 45.42 -1.82 -20.10
C ASP A 163 45.53 -0.87 -21.30
N PHE A 164 44.54 0.02 -21.45
CA PHE A 164 44.61 1.13 -22.38
C PHE A 164 45.14 2.31 -21.59
N HIS A 165 46.47 2.39 -21.48
CA HIS A 165 47.16 3.63 -21.14
C HIS A 165 46.98 4.59 -22.32
N GLY A 166 45.85 5.30 -22.34
CA GLY A 166 45.59 6.40 -23.25
C GLY A 166 45.35 7.67 -22.44
N ASP A 167 46.21 8.67 -22.65
CA ASP A 167 46.10 10.00 -22.07
C ASP A 167 44.68 10.56 -22.21
N MET A 168 44.00 10.75 -21.08
CA MET A 168 42.72 11.43 -21.05
C MET A 168 42.96 12.94 -21.03
N PRO A 169 42.45 13.72 -21.99
CA PRO A 169 42.47 15.17 -21.86
C PRO A 169 41.58 15.57 -20.68
N ASN A 170 42.15 16.41 -19.81
CA ASN A 170 41.54 16.92 -18.58
C ASN A 170 40.14 17.49 -18.86
N THR A 171 39.11 16.67 -18.64
CA THR A 171 37.72 17.09 -18.80
C THR A 171 37.18 17.34 -17.40
N GLU A 172 37.01 18.62 -17.07
CA GLU A 172 36.46 19.06 -15.79
C GLU A 172 35.11 18.36 -15.52
N LEU A 173 35.08 17.52 -14.48
CA LEU A 173 33.87 16.87 -14.00
C LEU A 173 32.90 17.93 -13.48
N THR A 174 31.88 18.28 -14.28
CA THR A 174 30.79 19.15 -13.81
C THR A 174 29.99 18.43 -12.71
N ARG A 175 30.02 19.00 -11.50
CA ARG A 175 29.34 18.45 -10.32
C ARG A 175 27.82 18.48 -10.52
N ARG A 176 27.16 17.32 -10.45
CA ARG A 176 25.69 17.21 -10.52
C ARG A 176 24.95 17.68 -9.26
N TYR A 177 25.66 17.95 -8.16
CA TYR A 177 25.07 18.36 -6.89
C TYR A 177 25.53 19.78 -6.51
N PRO A 178 24.62 20.65 -6.03
CA PRO A 178 24.98 21.98 -5.58
C PRO A 178 25.95 21.91 -4.40
N THR A 179 26.95 22.80 -4.40
CA THR A 179 27.91 22.90 -3.31
C THR A 179 27.19 23.44 -2.06
N ARG A 180 27.23 22.67 -0.97
CA ARG A 180 26.70 23.12 0.32
C ARG A 180 27.59 24.24 0.84
N ASN A 181 27.10 25.48 0.83
CA ASN A 181 27.81 26.61 1.41
C ASN A 181 27.92 26.42 2.93
N ARG A 182 29.12 26.09 3.41
CA ARG A 182 29.43 25.98 4.84
C ARG A 182 29.74 27.37 5.40
N ARG A 183 28.76 28.28 5.37
CA ARG A 183 28.86 29.51 6.17
C ARG A 183 28.46 29.17 7.61
N SER A 184 29.38 29.41 8.54
CA SER A 184 29.05 29.40 9.96
C SER A 184 28.02 30.51 10.26
N PRO A 185 27.04 30.27 11.16
CA PRO A 185 26.06 31.28 11.55
C PRO A 185 26.72 32.58 12.02
N GLU A 186 26.18 33.73 11.61
CA GLU A 186 26.77 35.06 11.84
C GLU A 186 26.95 35.43 13.32
N PHE A 187 26.23 34.78 14.22
CA PHE A 187 26.29 35.00 15.67
C PHE A 187 27.67 34.68 16.29
N TYR A 188 28.54 33.95 15.58
CA TYR A 188 29.91 33.68 16.03
C TYR A 188 30.92 34.79 15.69
N ASN A 189 30.54 35.76 14.85
CA ASN A 189 31.45 36.80 14.36
C ASN A 189 31.41 38.10 15.20
N SER A 190 30.56 38.18 16.22
CA SER A 190 30.36 39.39 17.04
C SER A 190 31.30 39.50 18.26
N SER A 191 32.26 38.58 18.43
CA SER A 191 33.11 38.52 19.64
C SER A 191 34.59 38.86 19.40
N ARG A 192 34.92 39.60 18.32
CA ARG A 192 36.26 40.16 18.12
C ARG A 192 36.20 41.64 17.78
N THR A 193 36.14 42.45 18.83
CA THR A 193 36.69 43.81 18.91
C THR A 193 37.16 44.02 20.33
#